data_AF-A0A927NVN3-F1
#
_entry.id   AF-A0A927NVN3-F1
#
_cell.length_a   1.000
_cell.length_b   1.000
_cell.length_c   1.000
_cell.angle_alpha   90.00
_cell.angle_beta   90.00
_cell.angle_gamma   90.00
#
_symmetry.space_group_name_H-M   'P 1'
#
loop_
_entity.id
_entity.type
_entity.pdbx_description
1 polymer ?
#
loop_
_entity_poly.entity_id
_entity_poly.type
_entity_poly.pdbx_seq_one_letter_code
_entity_poly.pdbx_strand_id
1 'polypeptide(L)' 'MDNYMICNCKKVSFVDVENALHTHERFGDVEEAFKYVQNVTHCSTGCGGCYEKILDAISQIMMSR' A
#
# COMPACT_ATOMS: atom_id res chain seq x y z
N MET A 1 -1.10 9.52 -12.29
CA MET A 1 -1.24 9.74 -10.84
C MET A 1 -0.03 10.53 -10.37
N ASP A 2 -0.24 11.60 -9.61
CA ASP A 2 0.85 12.27 -8.90
C ASP A 2 1.31 11.38 -7.76
N ASN A 3 2.63 11.18 -7.62
CA ASN A 3 3.17 10.47 -6.46
C ASN A 3 2.95 11.31 -5.20
N TYR A 4 2.15 10.82 -4.26
CA TYR A 4 1.87 11.50 -3.00
C TYR A 4 2.21 10.63 -1.79
N MET A 5 2.48 11.27 -0.66
CA MET A 5 2.76 10.58 0.60
C MET A 5 1.48 10.05 1.23
N ILE A 6 1.41 8.73 1.45
CA ILE A 6 0.27 8.06 2.10
C ILE A 6 0.49 7.95 3.61
N CYS A 7 1.68 7.48 4.03
CA CYS A 7 2.06 7.35 5.44
C CYS A 7 3.21 8.30 5.79
N ASN A 8 2.93 9.32 6.60
CA ASN A 8 3.95 10.25 7.06
C ASN A 8 4.88 9.69 8.14
N CYS A 9 4.40 8.73 8.96
CA CYS A 9 5.19 8.11 10.02
C CYS A 9 6.34 7.24 9.49
N LYS A 10 6.05 6.45 8.45
CA LYS A 10 6.99 5.48 7.86
C LYS A 10 7.51 5.92 6.49
N LYS A 11 7.13 7.12 6.06
CA LYS A 11 7.53 7.72 4.79
C LYS A 11 7.18 6.81 3.60
N VAL A 12 5.93 6.36 3.55
CA VAL A 12 5.41 5.52 2.45
C VAL A 12 4.60 6.38 1.50
N SER A 13 4.98 6.39 0.23
CA SER A 13 4.30 7.06 -0.88
C SER A 13 3.41 6.10 -1.68
N PHE A 14 2.60 6.63 -2.60
CA PHE A 14 1.81 5.81 -3.53
C PHE A 14 2.68 4.88 -4.36
N VAL A 15 3.81 5.38 -4.87
CA VAL A 15 4.76 4.59 -5.67
C VAL A 15 5.38 3.46 -4.85
N ASP A 16 5.62 3.64 -3.55
CA ASP A 16 6.12 2.56 -2.70
C ASP A 16 5.11 1.41 -2.56
N VAL A 17 3.81 1.73 -2.49
CA VAL A 17 2.73 0.74 -2.47
C VAL A 17 2.62 0.02 -3.81
N GLU A 18 2.65 0.77 -4.91
CA GLU A 18 2.63 0.20 -6.27
C GLU A 18 3.81 -0.73 -6.51
N ASN A 19 5.03 -0.30 -6.18
CA ASN A 19 6.23 -1.12 -6.30
C ASN A 19 6.13 -2.39 -5.45
N ALA A 20 5.63 -2.30 -4.21
CA ALA A 20 5.41 -3.48 -3.38
C ALA A 20 4.42 -4.46 -4.02
N LEU A 21 3.32 -3.99 -4.61
CA LEU A 21 2.37 -4.86 -5.31
C LEU A 21 2.91 -5.41 -6.64
N HIS A 22 3.93 -4.79 -7.23
CA HIS A 22 4.56 -5.22 -8.48
C HIS A 22 5.54 -6.38 -8.30
N THR A 23 5.98 -6.67 -7.07
CA THR A 23 6.87 -7.82 -6.80
C THR A 23 6.16 -9.17 -6.84
N HIS A 24 4.82 -9.19 -6.88
CA HIS A 24 3.99 -10.39 -6.93
C HIS A 24 2.99 -10.32 -8.09
N GLU A 25 2.78 -11.46 -8.78
CA GLU A 25 1.87 -11.52 -9.93
C GLU A 25 0.41 -11.29 -9.51
N ARG A 26 -0.05 -11.91 -8.42
CA ARG A 26 -1.45 -11.84 -7.95
C ARG A 26 -1.56 -11.96 -6.44
N PHE A 27 -2.45 -11.16 -5.87
CA PHE A 27 -2.98 -11.31 -4.50
C PHE A 27 -4.44 -11.77 -4.59
N GLY A 28 -4.88 -12.61 -3.66
CA GLY A 28 -6.25 -13.14 -3.64
C GLY A 28 -7.28 -12.08 -3.25
N ASP A 29 -6.91 -11.18 -2.34
CA ASP A 29 -7.75 -10.08 -1.90
C ASP A 29 -6.91 -8.87 -1.41
N VAL A 30 -7.61 -7.78 -1.07
CA VAL A 30 -7.01 -6.53 -0.60
C VAL A 30 -6.35 -6.70 0.78
N GLU A 31 -6.84 -7.60 1.64
CA GLU A 31 -6.29 -7.81 2.98
C GLU A 31 -4.93 -8.53 2.92
N GLU A 32 -4.82 -9.54 2.05
CA GLU A 32 -3.56 -10.23 1.76
C GLU A 32 -2.53 -9.25 1.17
N ALA A 33 -2.95 -8.46 0.19
CA ALA A 33 -2.12 -7.41 -0.39
C ALA A 33 -1.67 -6.39 0.67
N PHE A 34 -2.58 -5.98 1.57
CA PHE A 34 -2.25 -5.09 2.67
C PHE A 34 -1.20 -5.67 3.61
N LYS A 35 -1.35 -6.93 4.03
CA LYS A 35 -0.38 -7.60 4.91
C LYS A 35 1.01 -7.61 4.27
N TYR A 36 1.08 -7.89 2.96
CA TYR A 36 2.33 -7.84 2.22
C TYR A 36 2.93 -6.42 2.16
N VAL A 37 2.13 -5.42 1.75
CA VAL A 37 2.56 -4.02 1.68
C VAL A 37 3.01 -3.50 3.06
N GLN A 38 2.29 -3.84 4.13
CA GLN A 38 2.68 -3.52 5.50
C GLN A 38 3.98 -4.19 5.90
N ASN A 39 4.22 -5.45 5.51
CA ASN A 39 5.46 -6.14 5.82
C ASN A 39 6.67 -5.47 5.13
N VAL A 40 6.51 -5.04 3.87
CA VAL A 40 7.60 -4.43 3.08
C VAL A 40 7.85 -2.97 3.45
N THR A 41 6.78 -2.18 3.62
CA THR A 41 6.87 -0.71 3.81
C THR A 41 6.78 -0.28 5.27
N HIS A 42 6.40 -1.20 6.16
CA HIS A 42 6.06 -0.95 7.56
C HIS A 42 4.88 0.02 7.77
N CYS A 43 4.08 0.34 6.75
CA CYS A 43 2.93 1.24 6.90
C CYS A 43 1.98 0.78 8.03
N SER A 44 1.28 1.73 8.65
CA SER A 44 0.35 1.48 9.77
C SER A 44 0.97 0.89 11.05
N THR A 45 2.30 0.75 11.16
CA THR A 45 3.00 0.40 12.42
C THR A 45 3.50 1.62 13.22
N GLY A 46 2.98 2.80 12.88
CA GLY A 46 3.22 4.07 13.58
C GLY A 46 1.96 4.50 14.34
N CYS A 47 1.31 5.59 13.88
CA CYS A 47 0.05 6.06 14.47
C CYS A 47 -1.21 5.36 13.96
N GLY A 48 -1.10 4.49 12.94
CA GLY A 48 -2.25 3.79 12.32
C GLY A 48 -3.11 4.64 11.37
N GLY A 49 -3.02 5.98 11.41
CA GLY A 49 -3.91 6.88 10.64
C GLY A 49 -3.78 6.85 9.11
N CYS A 50 -2.89 6.03 8.54
CA CYS A 50 -2.79 5.81 7.10
C CYS A 50 -3.48 4.53 6.62
N TYR A 51 -4.03 3.71 7.53
CA TYR A 51 -4.55 2.37 7.21
C TYR A 51 -5.55 2.38 6.05
N GLU A 52 -6.62 3.17 6.15
CA GLU A 52 -7.65 3.28 5.10
C GLU A 52 -7.06 3.77 3.77
N LYS A 53 -6.18 4.77 3.82
CA LYS A 53 -5.54 5.30 2.60
C LYS A 53 -4.64 4.29 1.89
N ILE A 54 -4.01 3.38 2.64
CA ILE A 54 -3.24 2.28 2.05
C ILE A 54 -4.18 1.27 1.41
N LEU A 55 -5.30 0.90 2.06
CA LEU A 55 -6.30 0.01 1.47
C LEU A 55 -6.89 0.59 0.17
N ASP A 56 -7.19 1.89 0.17
CA ASP A 56 -7.69 2.59 -1.02
C ASP A 56 -6.66 2.58 -2.16
N ALA A 57 -5.38 2.82 -1.87
CA ALA A 57 -4.32 2.78 -2.86
C ALA A 57 -4.14 1.37 -3.44
N ILE A 58 -4.13 0.34 -2.58
CA ILE A 58 -4.04 -1.07 -3.00
C ILE A 58 -5.22 -1.41 -3.92
N SER A 59 -6.45 -1.05 -3.52
CA SER A 59 -7.65 -1.34 -4.30
C SER A 59 -7.61 -0.66 -5.67
N GLN A 60 -7.17 0.60 -5.74
CA GLN A 60 -6.99 1.32 -7.00
C GLN A 60 -5.97 0.64 -7.93
N ILE A 61 -4.83 0.21 -7.39
CA ILE A 61 -3.78 -0.47 -8.17
C ILE A 61 -4.27 -1.83 -8.66
N MET A 62 -4.95 -2.61 -7.80
CA MET A 62 -5.48 -3.92 -8.15
C MET A 62 -6.60 -3.86 -9.20
N MET A 63 -7.47 -2.83 -9.16
CA MET A 63 -8.53 -2.63 -10.17
C MET A 63 -8.02 -2.09 -11.51
N SER A 64 -6.83 -1.48 -11.53
CA SER A 64 -6.23 -0.92 -12.74
C SER A 64 -5.38 -1.93 -13.53
N ARG A 65 -5.26 -3.17 -13.04
CA ARG A 65 -4.61 -4.31 -13.71
C ARG A 65 -5.62 -5.15 -14.45
#